data_AF-A0A6C0IZF7-F1
#
_entry.id   AF-A0A6C0IZF7-F1
#
_cell.length_a   1.000
_cell.length_b   1.000
_cell.length_c   1.000
_cell.angle_alpha   90.00
_cell.angle_beta   90.00
_cell.angle_gamma   90.00
#
_symmetry.space_group_name_H-M   'P 1'
#
loop_
_entity.id
_entity.type
_entity.pdbx_description
1 polymer ?
#
loop_
_entity_poly.entity_id
_entity_poly.type
_entity_poly.pdbx_seq_one_letter_code
_entity_poly.pdbx_strand_id
1 'polypeptide(L)'
;MSFNCKYCKKNFTSLGNLTKHQKTTKYCLKIQSENNVVNKDETIHKCNYCRKDISKYHLEKHMQSCLLKYQHIIDFVEKKHRDSISELKETLLKTNDENLKLKERNIELETEVRILREQNERSTTTVEEIAKQPRINASTTNNNNQKVLINTPMDMSISTLNQAIQNGFSDEYLIQGQKGVARFAYDNILKDEQGKLKYICTDAARQIFQYKNEDGSMQKDVRATKLTKALLDSELKSASHKIASDKMKDKNPEEFNNYTNNYFEINDLETNNSNFSKELSTLVV
;
A
#
# COMPACT_ATOMS: atom_id res chain seq x y z
N MET A 1 41.63 -69.77 -66.71
CA MET A 1 42.06 -69.78 -65.28
C MET A 1 40.88 -70.20 -64.43
N SER A 2 41.05 -71.17 -63.53
CA SER A 2 40.01 -71.54 -62.56
C SER A 2 40.27 -70.85 -61.22
N PHE A 3 39.25 -70.23 -60.63
CA PHE A 3 39.37 -69.54 -59.35
C PHE A 3 38.87 -70.43 -58.22
N ASN A 4 39.75 -70.73 -57.26
CA ASN A 4 39.43 -71.66 -56.17
C ASN A 4 39.07 -70.95 -54.87
N CYS A 5 38.00 -71.42 -54.22
CA CYS A 5 37.68 -70.99 -52.86
C CYS A 5 38.68 -71.55 -51.86
N LYS A 6 39.39 -70.68 -51.15
CA LYS A 6 40.34 -71.10 -50.10
C LYS A 6 39.68 -71.89 -48.96
N TYR A 7 38.38 -71.73 -48.73
CA TYR A 7 37.64 -72.33 -47.62
C TYR A 7 36.99 -73.66 -47.97
N CYS A 8 36.21 -73.74 -49.06
CA CYS A 8 35.49 -74.96 -49.44
C CYS A 8 36.06 -75.66 -50.68
N LYS A 9 37.15 -75.13 -51.25
CA LYS A 9 37.85 -75.68 -52.43
C LYS A 9 36.99 -75.82 -53.70
N LYS A 10 35.81 -75.18 -53.76
CA LYS A 10 35.01 -75.09 -54.99
C LYS A 10 35.70 -74.21 -56.04
N ASN A 11 35.58 -74.63 -57.30
CA ASN A 11 36.07 -73.91 -58.48
C ASN A 11 35.00 -72.93 -58.99
N PHE A 12 35.44 -71.77 -59.46
CA PHE A 12 34.61 -70.71 -60.05
C PHE A 12 35.19 -70.25 -61.37
N THR A 13 34.30 -69.92 -62.30
CA THR A 13 34.64 -69.45 -63.65
C THR A 13 35.09 -67.99 -63.68
N SER A 14 34.78 -67.21 -62.64
CA SER A 14 35.16 -65.80 -62.55
C SER A 14 35.53 -65.39 -61.12
N LEU A 15 36.41 -64.39 -61.01
CA LEU A 15 36.82 -63.81 -59.72
C LEU A 15 35.63 -63.20 -58.97
N GLY A 16 34.70 -62.54 -59.67
CA GLY A 16 33.50 -61.96 -59.06
C GLY A 16 32.60 -63.02 -58.39
N ASN A 17 32.42 -64.18 -59.04
CA ASN A 17 31.66 -65.29 -58.48
C ASN A 17 32.37 -65.89 -57.25
N LEU A 18 33.71 -66.01 -57.30
CA LEU A 18 34.50 -66.43 -56.15
C LEU A 18 34.35 -65.46 -54.97
N THR A 19 34.45 -64.14 -55.19
CA THR A 19 34.32 -63.12 -54.15
C THR A 19 32.92 -63.14 -53.52
N LYS A 20 31.87 -63.20 -54.35
CA LYS A 20 30.49 -63.32 -53.85
C LYS A 20 30.31 -64.59 -53.02
N HIS A 21 30.79 -65.72 -53.53
CA HIS A 21 30.72 -67.00 -52.84
C HIS A 21 31.43 -66.96 -51.47
N GLN A 22 32.64 -66.42 -51.39
CA GLN A 22 33.38 -66.28 -50.13
C GLN A 22 32.64 -65.38 -49.13
N LYS A 23 31.97 -64.32 -49.59
CA LYS A 23 31.27 -63.35 -48.72
C LYS A 23 29.86 -63.78 -48.28
N THR A 24 29.18 -64.66 -49.02
CA THR A 24 27.76 -64.98 -48.75
C THR A 24 27.48 -66.44 -48.40
N THR A 25 28.38 -67.37 -48.74
CA THR A 25 28.10 -68.80 -48.55
C THR A 25 28.29 -69.19 -47.09
N LYS A 26 27.20 -69.56 -46.40
CA LYS A 26 27.17 -69.92 -44.97
C LYS A 26 28.30 -70.85 -44.53
N TYR A 27 28.58 -71.89 -45.32
CA TYR A 27 29.66 -72.84 -45.03
C TYR A 27 31.05 -72.19 -45.06
N CYS A 28 31.33 -71.35 -46.06
CA CYS A 28 32.61 -70.63 -46.15
C CYS A 28 32.74 -69.54 -45.07
N LEU A 29 31.62 -68.93 -44.67
CA LEU A 29 31.59 -67.96 -43.57
C LEU A 29 31.86 -68.62 -42.22
N LYS A 30 31.37 -69.84 -42.01
CA LYS A 30 31.66 -70.64 -40.80
C LYS A 30 33.16 -70.97 -40.69
N ILE A 31 33.77 -71.44 -41.79
CA ILE A 31 35.22 -71.69 -41.85
C ILE A 31 36.01 -70.37 -41.68
N GLN A 32 35.52 -69.25 -42.20
CA GLN A 32 36.14 -67.93 -41.99
C GLN A 32 36.11 -67.51 -40.52
N SER A 33 34.99 -67.73 -39.84
CA SER A 33 34.84 -67.41 -38.41
C SER A 33 35.68 -68.31 -37.51
N GLU A 34 35.83 -69.60 -37.85
CA GLU A 34 36.65 -70.55 -37.10
C GLU A 34 38.16 -70.26 -37.25
N ASN A 35 38.57 -69.68 -38.37
CA ASN A 35 39.97 -69.32 -38.65
C ASN A 35 40.35 -67.88 -38.24
N ASN A 36 39.50 -67.17 -37.48
CA ASN A 36 39.72 -65.76 -37.08
C ASN A 36 39.99 -64.78 -38.25
N VAL A 37 39.60 -65.12 -39.49
CA VAL A 37 39.68 -64.23 -40.67
C VAL A 37 38.32 -63.57 -40.88
N VAL A 38 37.80 -62.94 -39.84
CA VAL A 38 36.70 -61.98 -39.97
C VAL A 38 37.31 -60.63 -39.66
N ASN A 39 37.34 -59.75 -40.66
CA ASN A 39 37.57 -58.32 -40.47
C ASN A 39 36.56 -57.81 -39.43
N LYS A 40 36.94 -57.80 -38.16
CA LYS A 40 36.29 -57.07 -37.08
C LYS A 40 36.67 -55.59 -37.20
N ASP A 41 36.37 -54.99 -38.36
CA ASP A 41 36.48 -53.55 -38.59
C ASP A 41 35.10 -52.90 -38.72
N GLU A 42 34.05 -53.57 -38.22
CA GLU A 42 32.87 -52.84 -37.78
C GLU A 42 33.14 -52.35 -36.37
N THR A 43 33.66 -51.13 -36.26
CA THR A 43 33.73 -50.40 -34.99
C THR A 43 32.30 -50.24 -34.46
N ILE A 44 31.88 -51.18 -33.62
CA ILE A 44 30.62 -51.12 -32.88
C ILE A 44 30.80 -50.04 -31.81
N HIS A 45 29.95 -49.02 -31.85
CA HIS A 45 29.91 -47.94 -30.88
C HIS A 45 28.68 -48.10 -29.98
N LYS A 46 28.87 -47.86 -28.67
CA LYS A 46 27.76 -47.83 -27.72
C LYS A 46 27.13 -46.45 -27.69
N CYS A 47 25.81 -46.39 -27.75
CA CYS A 47 25.09 -45.14 -27.49
C CYS A 47 25.25 -44.74 -26.02
N ASN A 48 25.65 -43.51 -25.74
CA ASN A 48 25.87 -43.03 -24.36
C ASN A 48 24.57 -42.97 -23.53
N TYR A 49 23.40 -42.91 -24.17
CA TYR A 49 22.10 -42.79 -23.50
C TYR A 49 21.42 -44.14 -23.30
N CYS A 50 21.29 -44.94 -24.36
CA CYS A 50 20.60 -46.24 -24.28
C CYS A 50 21.53 -47.45 -24.15
N ARG A 51 22.85 -47.26 -24.22
CA ARG A 51 23.90 -48.30 -24.18
C ARG A 51 23.77 -49.38 -25.26
N LYS A 52 22.91 -49.19 -26.26
CA LYS A 52 22.76 -50.09 -27.41
C LYS A 52 24.04 -50.06 -28.25
N ASP A 53 24.47 -51.24 -28.68
CA ASP A 53 25.56 -51.45 -29.62
C ASP A 53 25.11 -51.13 -31.04
N ILE A 54 25.80 -50.20 -31.72
CA ILE A 54 25.40 -49.64 -33.01
C ILE A 54 26.63 -49.48 -33.90
N SER A 55 26.55 -49.87 -35.17
CA SER A 55 27.64 -49.63 -36.10
C SER A 55 27.84 -48.13 -36.33
N LYS A 56 29.09 -47.71 -36.60
CA LYS A 56 29.45 -46.31 -36.86
C LYS A 56 28.52 -45.61 -37.86
N TYR A 57 28.10 -46.31 -38.92
CA TYR A 57 27.24 -45.78 -39.98
C TYR A 57 25.78 -45.52 -39.55
N HIS A 58 25.28 -46.24 -38.54
CA HIS A 58 23.92 -46.11 -38.04
C HIS A 58 23.82 -45.29 -36.74
N LEU A 59 24.96 -44.96 -36.13
CA LEU A 59 25.00 -44.23 -34.87
C LEU A 59 24.34 -42.85 -34.99
N GLU A 60 24.60 -42.12 -36.06
CA GLU A 60 24.02 -40.79 -36.28
C GLU A 60 22.48 -40.86 -36.40
N LYS A 61 21.96 -41.76 -37.23
CA LYS A 61 20.50 -41.98 -37.37
C LYS A 61 19.86 -42.43 -36.06
N HIS A 62 20.56 -43.25 -35.28
CA HIS A 62 20.10 -43.61 -33.94
C HIS A 62 20.07 -42.40 -33.02
N MET A 63 21.11 -41.56 -33.00
CA MET A 63 21.16 -40.37 -32.16
C MET A 63 20.06 -39.35 -32.49
N GLN A 64 19.48 -39.40 -33.68
CA GLN A 64 18.32 -38.60 -34.08
C GLN A 64 16.98 -39.19 -33.59
N SER A 65 16.90 -40.49 -33.31
CA SER A 65 15.66 -41.19 -32.89
C SER A 65 15.76 -41.86 -31.52
N CYS A 66 16.87 -41.68 -30.80
CA CYS A 66 17.11 -42.30 -29.49
C CYS A 66 16.20 -41.67 -28.43
N LEU A 67 15.16 -42.40 -28.01
CA LEU A 67 14.21 -41.94 -26.99
C LEU A 67 14.89 -41.58 -25.66
N LEU A 68 15.86 -42.39 -25.21
CA LEU A 68 16.59 -42.13 -23.96
C LEU A 68 17.47 -40.87 -24.03
N LYS A 69 17.94 -40.49 -25.22
CA LYS A 69 18.61 -39.18 -25.41
C LYS A 69 17.62 -38.04 -25.19
N TYR A 70 16.44 -38.12 -25.80
CA TYR A 70 15.42 -37.09 -25.66
C TYR A 70 14.92 -36.98 -24.22
N GLN A 71 14.69 -38.10 -23.54
CA GLN A 71 14.32 -38.11 -22.13
C GLN A 71 15.38 -37.42 -21.26
N HIS A 72 16.66 -37.75 -21.44
CA HIS A 72 17.74 -37.09 -20.71
C HIS A 72 17.80 -35.58 -21.00
N ILE A 73 17.52 -35.14 -22.23
CA ILE A 73 17.48 -33.72 -22.58
C ILE A 73 16.29 -33.04 -21.90
N ILE A 74 15.11 -33.66 -21.89
CA ILE A 74 13.92 -33.15 -21.21
C ILE A 74 14.20 -33.01 -19.72
N ASP A 75 14.70 -34.05 -19.06
CA ASP A 75 15.03 -34.02 -17.62
C ASP A 75 16.03 -32.90 -17.29
N PHE A 76 17.04 -32.70 -18.15
CA PHE A 76 18.01 -31.62 -17.99
C PHE A 76 17.36 -30.23 -18.12
N VAL A 77 16.50 -30.05 -19.11
CA VAL A 77 15.80 -28.78 -19.38
C VAL A 77 14.79 -28.49 -18.27
N GLU A 78 14.02 -29.47 -17.82
CA GLU A 78 13.08 -29.34 -16.71
C GLU A 78 13.79 -28.99 -15.40
N LYS A 79 14.93 -29.61 -15.12
CA LYS A 79 15.76 -29.26 -13.97
C LYS A 79 16.21 -27.81 -14.05
N LYS A 80 16.75 -27.39 -15.21
CA LYS A 80 17.19 -26.00 -15.42
C LYS A 80 16.04 -25.00 -15.24
N HIS A 81 14.86 -25.30 -15.79
CA HIS A 81 13.68 -24.47 -15.61
C HIS A 81 13.24 -24.39 -14.14
N ARG A 82 13.28 -25.50 -13.42
CA ARG A 82 12.94 -25.55 -11.98
C ARG A 82 13.88 -24.66 -11.16
N ASP A 83 15.18 -24.76 -11.44
CA ASP A 83 16.21 -23.95 -10.76
C ASP A 83 15.98 -22.46 -11.05
N SER A 84 15.75 -22.08 -12.31
CA SER A 84 15.43 -20.69 -12.69
C SER A 84 14.14 -20.16 -12.05
N ILE A 85 13.09 -20.99 -11.95
CA ILE A 85 11.85 -20.61 -11.26
C ILE A 85 12.10 -20.35 -9.77
N SER A 86 12.95 -21.16 -9.14
CA SER A 86 13.31 -20.97 -7.72
C SER A 86 14.05 -19.65 -7.50
N GLU A 87 15.03 -19.34 -8.35
CA GLU A 87 15.80 -18.09 -8.29
C GLU A 87 14.92 -16.86 -8.53
N LEU A 88 14.01 -16.95 -9.51
CA LEU A 88 13.07 -15.86 -9.79
C LEU A 88 12.11 -15.62 -8.61
N LYS A 89 11.64 -16.67 -7.95
CA LYS A 89 10.79 -16.55 -6.75
C LYS A 89 11.52 -15.89 -5.59
N GLU A 90 12.78 -16.26 -5.36
CA GLU A 90 13.59 -15.65 -4.30
C GLU A 90 13.81 -14.15 -4.56
N THR A 91 14.11 -13.79 -5.82
CA THR A 91 14.27 -12.40 -6.23
C THR A 91 12.96 -11.61 -6.05
N LEU A 92 11.83 -12.18 -6.46
CA LEU A 92 10.52 -11.54 -6.31
C LEU A 92 10.18 -11.26 -4.83
N LEU A 93 10.48 -12.21 -3.93
CA LEU A 93 10.29 -12.03 -2.50
C LEU A 93 11.13 -10.88 -1.93
N LYS A 94 12.43 -10.81 -2.30
CA LYS A 94 13.32 -9.73 -1.89
C LYS A 94 12.84 -8.37 -2.39
N THR A 95 12.50 -8.27 -3.67
CA THR A 95 11.98 -7.03 -4.26
C THR A 95 10.64 -6.61 -3.65
N ASN A 96 9.78 -7.55 -3.25
CA ASN A 96 8.52 -7.23 -2.58
C ASN A 96 8.76 -6.68 -1.17
N ASP A 97 9.70 -7.26 -0.41
CA ASP A 97 10.10 -6.76 0.91
C ASP A 97 10.69 -5.34 0.83
N GLU A 98 11.56 -5.09 -0.15
CA GLU A 98 12.10 -3.75 -0.41
C GLU A 98 11.00 -2.73 -0.77
N ASN A 99 10.01 -3.13 -1.58
CA ASN A 99 8.88 -2.27 -1.92
C ASN A 99 8.00 -1.93 -0.70
N LEU A 100 7.82 -2.88 0.24
CA LEU A 100 7.09 -2.61 1.48
C LEU A 100 7.83 -1.57 2.34
N LYS A 101 9.14 -1.74 2.51
CA LYS A 101 9.99 -0.78 3.23
C LYS A 101 9.97 0.61 2.59
N LEU A 102 10.01 0.68 1.25
CA LEU A 102 9.92 1.95 0.53
C LEU A 102 8.55 2.62 0.70
N LYS A 103 7.46 1.84 0.72
CA LYS A 103 6.11 2.38 0.98
C LYS A 103 5.99 2.95 2.39
N GLU A 104 6.50 2.26 3.40
CA GLU A 104 6.54 2.76 4.78
C GLU A 104 7.33 4.08 4.85
N ARG A 105 8.51 4.13 4.23
CA ARG A 105 9.33 5.34 4.21
C ARG A 105 8.66 6.51 3.49
N ASN A 106 7.92 6.25 2.41
CA ASN A 106 7.13 7.29 1.74
C ASN A 106 6.04 7.85 2.64
N ILE A 107 5.31 7.01 3.38
CA ILE A 107 4.27 7.47 4.32
C ILE A 107 4.89 8.35 5.42
N GLU A 108 6.05 7.97 5.94
CA GLU A 108 6.79 8.79 6.92
C GLU A 108 7.18 10.15 6.34
N LEU A 109 7.78 10.18 5.15
CA LEU A 109 8.20 11.41 4.48
C LEU A 109 7.01 12.32 4.13
N GLU A 110 5.90 11.75 3.64
CA GLU A 110 4.67 12.51 3.36
C GLU A 110 4.10 13.13 4.64
N THR A 111 4.16 12.41 5.76
CA THR A 111 3.74 12.90 7.07
C THR A 111 4.65 14.03 7.55
N GLU A 112 5.96 13.87 7.43
CA GLU A 112 6.94 14.89 7.80
C GLU A 112 6.77 16.17 6.97
N VAL A 113 6.59 16.04 5.65
CA VAL A 113 6.32 17.16 4.75
C VAL A 113 5.02 17.88 5.14
N ARG A 114 3.97 17.14 5.49
CA ARG A 114 2.71 17.73 5.96
C ARG A 114 2.92 18.56 7.22
N ILE A 115 3.60 18.00 8.22
CA ILE A 115 3.89 18.69 9.50
C ILE A 115 4.74 19.94 9.26
N LEU A 116 5.79 19.85 8.43
CA LEU A 116 6.65 20.98 8.11
C LEU A 116 5.89 22.09 7.38
N ARG A 117 4.98 21.74 6.46
CA ARG A 117 4.12 22.72 5.78
C ARG A 117 3.22 23.45 6.77
N GLU A 118 2.57 22.72 7.68
CA GLU A 118 1.73 23.32 8.72
C GLU A 118 2.53 24.22 9.66
N GLN A 119 3.73 23.80 10.08
CA GLN A 119 4.62 24.62 10.90
C GLN A 119 5.08 25.88 10.17
N ASN A 120 5.40 25.76 8.88
CA ASN A 120 5.81 26.89 8.06
C ASN A 120 4.66 27.88 7.86
N GLU A 121 3.44 27.40 7.59
CA GLU A 121 2.25 28.24 7.47
C GLU A 121 1.95 28.97 8.79
N ARG A 122 2.03 28.28 9.93
CA ARG A 122 1.90 28.89 11.26
C ARG A 122 2.98 29.95 11.50
N SER A 123 4.24 29.65 11.17
CA SER A 123 5.35 30.58 11.34
C SER A 123 5.18 31.83 10.46
N THR A 124 4.80 31.64 9.20
CA THR A 124 4.55 32.72 8.24
C THR A 124 3.39 33.61 8.73
N THR A 125 2.29 33.00 9.15
CA THR A 125 1.15 33.72 9.74
C THR A 125 1.59 34.53 10.97
N THR A 126 2.40 33.94 11.85
CA THR A 126 2.90 34.63 13.06
C THR A 126 3.78 35.83 12.70
N VAL A 127 4.65 35.67 11.70
CA VAL A 127 5.50 36.76 11.20
C VAL A 127 4.65 37.87 10.56
N GLU A 128 3.66 37.52 9.74
CA GLU A 128 2.73 38.50 9.17
C GLU A 128 1.96 39.25 10.25
N GLU A 129 1.52 38.55 11.30
CA GLU A 129 0.81 39.17 12.42
C GLU A 129 1.71 40.11 13.23
N ILE A 130 2.98 39.75 13.44
CA ILE A 130 3.98 40.63 14.05
C ILE A 130 4.25 41.84 13.16
N ALA A 131 4.36 41.65 11.84
CA ALA A 131 4.59 42.72 10.87
C ALA A 131 3.39 43.68 10.74
N LYS A 132 2.16 43.17 10.93
CA LYS A 132 0.92 43.96 10.99
C LYS A 132 0.75 44.70 12.31
N GLN A 133 1.56 44.42 13.34
CA GLN A 133 1.50 45.21 14.57
C GLN A 133 2.01 46.62 14.30
N PRO A 134 1.28 47.66 14.74
CA PRO A 134 1.75 49.03 14.59
C PRO A 134 3.06 49.19 15.37
N ARG A 135 4.10 49.69 14.70
CA ARG A 135 5.31 50.13 15.41
C ARG A 135 4.87 51.22 16.38
N ILE A 136 4.93 50.92 17.67
CA ILE A 136 4.58 51.86 18.73
C ILE A 136 5.68 52.93 18.74
N ASN A 137 5.57 53.91 17.85
CA ASN A 137 6.15 55.21 18.12
C ASN A 137 5.35 55.74 19.31
N ALA A 138 6.00 55.86 20.47
CA ALA A 138 5.39 56.49 21.63
C ALA A 138 4.78 57.83 21.19
N SER A 139 3.52 58.03 21.58
CA SER A 139 2.63 59.17 21.25
C SER A 139 1.66 58.91 20.08
N THR A 140 0.52 58.27 20.38
CA THR A 140 -0.79 58.97 20.40
C THR A 140 -1.89 58.00 20.84
N THR A 141 -2.47 58.27 22.00
CA THR A 141 -3.66 57.59 22.54
C THR A 141 -4.86 57.91 21.66
N ASN A 142 -5.36 56.95 20.89
CA ASN A 142 -6.70 57.07 20.29
C ASN A 142 -7.51 55.80 20.58
N ASN A 143 -8.39 55.95 21.57
CA ASN A 143 -9.13 54.90 22.24
C ASN A 143 -10.52 54.78 21.60
N ASN A 144 -10.64 54.03 20.50
CA ASN A 144 -11.93 53.61 19.94
C ASN A 144 -12.32 52.24 20.51
N ASN A 145 -12.67 52.23 21.80
CA ASN A 145 -13.31 51.09 22.45
C ASN A 145 -14.79 51.04 22.03
N GLN A 146 -15.12 50.31 20.97
CA GLN A 146 -16.46 49.76 20.82
C GLN A 146 -16.58 48.63 21.86
N LYS A 147 -17.07 48.99 23.05
CA LYS A 147 -17.14 48.11 24.23
C LYS A 147 -18.18 47.01 23.95
N VAL A 148 -17.75 45.86 23.42
CA VAL A 148 -18.58 44.67 23.27
C VAL A 148 -19.10 44.28 24.66
N LEU A 149 -20.42 44.46 24.90
CA LEU A 149 -21.07 44.28 26.19
C LEU A 149 -21.56 42.82 26.36
N ILE A 150 -20.63 41.95 26.78
CA ILE A 150 -20.96 40.61 27.30
C ILE A 150 -21.36 40.76 28.77
N ASN A 151 -22.68 40.76 29.02
CA ASN A 151 -23.20 40.97 30.38
C ASN A 151 -23.27 39.67 31.18
N THR A 152 -23.60 38.57 30.49
CA THR A 152 -23.85 37.25 31.07
C THR A 152 -22.56 36.43 31.04
N PRO A 153 -22.05 35.98 32.20
CA PRO A 153 -20.95 35.02 32.26
C PRO A 153 -21.27 33.74 31.49
N MET A 154 -20.23 33.15 30.90
CA MET A 154 -20.30 31.84 30.29
C MET A 154 -19.70 30.82 31.27
N ASP A 155 -20.53 29.86 31.66
CA ASP A 155 -20.08 28.66 32.36
C ASP A 155 -19.56 27.64 31.33
N MET A 156 -18.31 27.23 31.51
CA MET A 156 -17.58 26.27 30.67
C MET A 156 -17.21 25.01 31.48
N SER A 157 -17.87 24.78 32.61
CA SER A 157 -17.72 23.60 33.44
C SER A 157 -18.17 22.34 32.70
N ILE A 158 -17.52 21.23 33.01
CA ILE A 158 -17.82 19.92 32.40
C ILE A 158 -19.28 19.53 32.62
N SER A 159 -19.86 19.83 33.79
CA SER A 159 -21.26 19.51 34.11
C SER A 159 -22.25 20.23 33.18
N THR A 160 -22.06 21.53 32.97
CA THR A 160 -22.95 22.35 32.15
C THR A 160 -22.83 21.97 30.68
N LEU A 161 -21.61 21.71 30.21
CA LEU A 161 -21.38 21.23 28.85
C LEU A 161 -21.97 19.83 28.62
N ASN A 162 -21.82 18.90 29.55
CA ASN A 162 -22.43 17.57 29.45
C ASN A 162 -23.96 17.66 29.36
N GLN A 163 -24.59 18.52 30.18
CA GLN A 163 -26.04 18.72 30.12
C GLN A 163 -26.47 19.28 28.76
N ALA A 164 -25.74 20.26 28.21
CA ALA A 164 -26.02 20.80 26.88
C ALA A 164 -25.86 19.73 25.78
N ILE A 165 -24.82 18.89 25.87
CA ILE A 165 -24.57 17.81 24.90
C ILE A 165 -25.66 16.75 24.96
N GLN A 166 -26.03 16.29 26.16
CA GLN A 166 -27.07 15.28 26.34
C GLN A 166 -28.44 15.75 25.84
N ASN A 167 -28.75 17.04 25.99
CA ASN A 167 -30.06 17.59 25.63
C ASN A 167 -30.14 18.10 24.19
N GLY A 168 -29.02 18.52 23.60
CA GLY A 168 -29.02 19.26 22.33
C GLY A 168 -28.17 18.67 21.21
N PHE A 169 -27.20 17.78 21.49
CA PHE A 169 -26.36 17.22 20.43
C PHE A 169 -27.06 16.05 19.75
N SER A 170 -27.29 16.19 18.44
CA SER A 170 -28.07 15.27 17.61
C SER A 170 -27.31 14.84 16.36
N ASP A 171 -27.88 13.90 15.60
CA ASP A 171 -27.30 13.44 14.34
C ASP A 171 -27.21 14.52 13.26
N GLU A 172 -28.09 15.53 13.29
CA GLU A 172 -28.04 16.67 12.37
C GLU A 172 -26.74 17.47 12.48
N TYR A 173 -26.22 17.59 13.70
CA TYR A 173 -24.92 18.22 13.94
C TYR A 173 -23.77 17.24 13.60
N LEU A 174 -23.90 15.97 13.96
CA LEU A 174 -22.86 14.97 13.69
C LEU A 174 -22.53 14.86 12.19
N ILE A 175 -23.53 14.83 11.30
CA ILE A 175 -23.31 14.68 9.86
C ILE A 175 -22.64 15.89 9.18
N GLN A 176 -22.43 16.98 9.92
CA GLN A 176 -21.73 18.18 9.47
C GLN A 176 -20.31 18.29 10.05
N GLY A 177 -19.84 17.25 10.76
CA GLY A 177 -18.51 17.19 11.33
C GLY A 177 -18.22 18.39 12.26
N GLN A 178 -17.06 19.00 12.10
CA GLN A 178 -16.66 20.14 12.93
C GLN A 178 -17.56 21.36 12.80
N LYS A 179 -18.15 21.60 11.62
CA LYS A 179 -19.09 22.72 11.42
C LYS A 179 -20.38 22.51 12.19
N GLY A 180 -20.83 21.25 12.24
CA GLY A 180 -21.97 20.87 13.06
C GLY A 180 -21.73 21.11 14.54
N VAL A 181 -20.54 20.79 15.05
CA VAL A 181 -20.17 21.10 16.44
C VAL A 181 -20.18 22.60 16.72
N ALA A 182 -19.73 23.44 15.77
CA ALA A 182 -19.80 24.90 15.91
C ALA A 182 -21.24 25.41 16.00
N ARG A 183 -22.13 24.87 15.16
CA ARG A 183 -23.58 25.18 15.18
C ARG A 183 -24.24 24.72 16.47
N PHE A 184 -23.96 23.48 16.89
CA PHE A 184 -24.43 22.96 18.17
C PHE A 184 -24.04 23.87 19.33
N ALA A 185 -22.76 24.29 19.40
CA ALA A 185 -22.30 25.20 20.45
C ALA A 185 -23.06 26.53 20.39
N TYR A 186 -23.19 27.13 19.20
CA TYR A 186 -23.95 28.36 19.00
C TYR A 186 -25.40 28.26 19.46
N ASP A 187 -26.07 27.16 19.15
CA ASP A 187 -27.50 26.98 19.42
C ASP A 187 -27.79 26.60 20.87
N ASN A 188 -26.89 25.85 21.53
CA ASN A 188 -27.17 25.23 22.83
C ASN A 188 -26.31 25.76 23.99
N ILE A 189 -25.19 26.43 23.71
CA ILE A 189 -24.19 26.77 24.73
C ILE A 189 -23.92 28.28 24.77
N LEU A 190 -23.75 28.91 23.61
CA LEU A 190 -23.18 30.25 23.53
C LEU A 190 -24.20 31.39 23.71
N LYS A 191 -25.49 31.08 23.79
CA LYS A 191 -26.56 32.04 24.04
C LYS A 191 -27.07 31.94 25.48
N ASP A 192 -27.53 33.05 26.04
CA ASP A 192 -28.30 33.05 27.27
C ASP A 192 -29.79 32.75 27.00
N GLU A 193 -30.59 32.72 28.07
CA GLU A 193 -32.04 32.47 28.00
C GLU A 193 -32.81 33.48 27.13
N GLN A 194 -32.22 34.66 26.89
CA GLN A 194 -32.79 35.73 26.06
C GLN A 194 -32.25 35.68 24.61
N GLY A 195 -31.43 34.68 24.28
CA GLY A 195 -30.80 34.53 22.97
C GLY A 195 -29.57 35.42 22.75
N LYS A 196 -29.09 36.13 23.78
CA LYS A 196 -27.93 37.01 23.67
C LYS A 196 -26.62 36.23 23.80
N LEU A 197 -25.63 36.59 23.00
CA LEU A 197 -24.33 35.91 22.98
C LEU A 197 -23.52 36.15 24.26
N LYS A 198 -23.04 35.05 24.82
CA LYS A 198 -22.11 34.99 25.96
C LYS A 198 -20.65 34.84 25.51
N TYR A 199 -20.45 34.50 24.22
CA TYR A 199 -19.17 34.26 23.58
C TYR A 199 -19.20 34.90 22.19
N ILE A 200 -18.33 35.88 21.92
CA ILE A 200 -18.40 36.75 20.74
C ILE A 200 -17.06 36.79 20.00
N CYS A 201 -17.10 36.80 18.67
CA CYS A 201 -15.95 36.98 17.81
C CYS A 201 -15.67 38.48 17.63
N THR A 202 -14.52 38.93 18.11
CA THR A 202 -14.11 40.34 18.04
C THR A 202 -13.17 40.65 16.88
N ASP A 203 -12.53 39.62 16.32
CA ASP A 203 -11.68 39.73 15.13
C ASP A 203 -11.82 38.41 14.35
N ALA A 204 -12.66 38.41 13.32
CA ALA A 204 -12.95 37.21 12.52
C ALA A 204 -11.73 36.76 11.70
N ALA A 205 -10.92 37.70 11.19
CA ALA A 205 -9.73 37.39 10.39
C ALA A 205 -8.69 36.63 11.22
N ARG A 206 -8.53 36.99 12.49
CA ARG A 206 -7.62 36.33 13.44
C ARG A 206 -8.31 35.27 14.31
N GLN A 207 -9.62 35.10 14.15
CA GLN A 207 -10.47 34.23 14.95
C GLN A 207 -10.29 34.46 16.47
N ILE A 208 -10.37 35.72 16.89
CA ILE A 208 -10.27 36.10 18.31
C ILE A 208 -11.67 36.19 18.90
N PHE A 209 -11.92 35.31 19.86
CA PHE A 209 -13.15 35.28 20.62
C PHE A 209 -12.97 35.85 22.02
N GLN A 210 -14.04 36.41 22.56
CA GLN A 210 -14.10 36.95 23.91
C GLN A 210 -15.34 36.44 24.61
N TYR A 211 -15.19 36.12 25.90
CA TYR A 211 -16.29 35.76 26.78
C TYR A 211 -16.01 36.26 28.19
N LYS A 212 -17.05 36.39 29.00
CA LYS A 212 -16.91 36.73 30.41
C LYS A 212 -16.94 35.44 31.23
N ASN A 213 -15.97 35.21 32.09
CA ASN A 213 -15.99 34.04 33.00
C ASN A 213 -16.87 34.33 34.24
N GLU A 214 -17.07 33.32 35.09
CA GLU A 214 -17.89 33.42 36.30
C GLU A 214 -17.38 34.50 37.28
N ASP A 215 -16.06 34.70 37.37
CA ASP A 215 -15.45 35.79 38.18
C ASP A 215 -15.71 37.20 37.61
N GLY A 216 -16.38 37.27 36.46
CA GLY A 216 -16.70 38.51 35.77
C GLY A 216 -15.57 39.12 34.95
N SER A 217 -14.44 38.42 34.82
CA SER A 217 -13.30 38.84 34.02
C SER A 217 -13.50 38.51 32.53
N MET A 218 -13.05 39.40 31.66
CA MET A 218 -13.06 39.16 30.22
C MET A 218 -11.90 38.24 29.83
N GLN A 219 -12.24 37.13 29.20
CA GLN A 219 -11.32 36.12 28.72
C GLN A 219 -11.21 36.18 27.20
N LYS A 220 -9.98 36.05 26.70
CA LYS A 220 -9.69 35.89 25.27
C LYS A 220 -9.49 34.42 24.95
N ASP A 221 -10.04 33.99 23.82
CA ASP A 221 -9.89 32.64 23.28
C ASP A 221 -9.51 32.72 21.80
N VAL A 222 -8.26 32.39 21.48
CA VAL A 222 -7.74 32.48 20.12
C VAL A 222 -8.04 31.17 19.41
N ARG A 223 -8.66 31.27 18.22
CA ARG A 223 -9.12 30.12 17.41
C ARG A 223 -10.07 29.18 18.17
N ALA A 224 -10.82 29.70 19.14
CA ALA A 224 -11.75 28.95 19.96
C ALA A 224 -11.13 27.70 20.66
N THR A 225 -9.83 27.73 20.94
CA THR A 225 -9.09 26.59 21.49
C THR A 225 -9.56 26.23 22.91
N LYS A 226 -9.93 27.21 23.74
CA LYS A 226 -10.48 26.94 25.08
C LYS A 226 -11.85 26.27 24.99
N LEU A 227 -12.73 26.78 24.12
CA LEU A 227 -14.03 26.17 23.87
C LEU A 227 -13.91 24.76 23.29
N THR A 228 -13.05 24.56 22.30
CA THR A 228 -12.80 23.23 21.74
C THR A 228 -12.33 22.27 22.82
N LYS A 229 -11.34 22.66 23.62
CA LYS A 229 -10.84 21.81 24.70
C LYS A 229 -11.93 21.45 25.71
N ALA A 230 -12.71 22.42 26.17
CA ALA A 230 -13.78 22.18 27.13
C ALA A 230 -14.85 21.21 26.58
N LEU A 231 -15.19 21.32 25.29
CA LEU A 231 -16.10 20.38 24.62
C LEU A 231 -15.51 18.97 24.52
N LEU A 232 -14.20 18.84 24.25
CA LEU A 232 -13.55 17.53 24.15
C LEU A 232 -13.29 16.85 25.50
N ASP A 233 -13.07 17.65 26.55
CA ASP A 233 -12.97 17.19 27.94
C ASP A 233 -14.35 16.77 28.50
N SER A 234 -15.43 17.16 27.81
CA SER A 234 -16.82 16.76 28.11
C SER A 234 -17.26 15.53 27.29
N GLU A 235 -18.54 15.16 27.34
CA GLU A 235 -19.10 13.97 26.70
C GLU A 235 -19.28 14.08 25.17
N LEU A 236 -18.70 15.07 24.50
CA LEU A 236 -18.91 15.25 23.05
C LEU A 236 -18.42 14.03 22.25
N LYS A 237 -17.24 13.49 22.60
CA LYS A 237 -16.67 12.32 21.90
C LYS A 237 -17.54 11.08 22.08
N SER A 238 -18.04 10.84 23.30
CA SER A 238 -18.90 9.68 23.60
C SER A 238 -20.29 9.83 22.97
N ALA A 239 -20.89 11.03 23.00
CA ALA A 239 -22.16 11.31 22.33
C ALA A 239 -22.05 11.10 20.81
N SER A 240 -20.98 11.62 20.19
CA SER A 240 -20.70 11.44 18.77
C SER A 240 -20.54 9.96 18.40
N HIS A 241 -19.80 9.20 19.22
CA HIS A 241 -19.62 7.77 19.03
C HIS A 241 -20.94 7.00 19.13
N LYS A 242 -21.77 7.30 20.13
CA LYS A 242 -23.07 6.66 20.33
C LYS A 242 -23.99 6.90 19.14
N ILE A 243 -24.13 8.15 18.70
CA ILE A 243 -24.98 8.52 17.56
C ILE A 243 -24.48 7.84 16.28
N ALA A 244 -23.17 7.88 16.01
CA ALA A 244 -22.56 7.20 14.88
C ALA A 244 -22.88 5.69 14.90
N SER A 245 -22.61 5.02 16.02
CA SER A 245 -22.85 3.59 16.21
C SER A 245 -24.32 3.20 16.05
N ASP A 246 -25.25 3.98 16.60
CA ASP A 246 -26.69 3.70 16.49
C ASP A 246 -27.21 3.91 15.07
N LYS A 247 -26.72 4.93 14.36
CA LYS A 247 -27.17 5.22 13.00
C LYS A 247 -26.53 4.29 11.96
N MET A 248 -25.36 3.71 12.23
CA MET A 248 -24.65 2.80 11.31
C MET A 248 -25.26 1.40 11.19
N LYS A 249 -26.18 0.99 12.08
CA LYS A 249 -26.65 -0.41 12.16
C LYS A 249 -27.45 -0.90 10.94
N ASP A 250 -28.08 -0.02 10.15
CA ASP A 250 -28.98 -0.40 9.05
C ASP A 250 -28.81 0.46 7.76
N LYS A 251 -27.64 1.09 7.55
CA LYS A 251 -27.45 2.09 6.48
C LYS A 251 -26.64 1.59 5.28
N ASN A 252 -26.87 2.24 4.13
CA ASN A 252 -26.10 2.01 2.91
C ASN A 252 -24.62 2.45 3.09
N PRO A 253 -23.69 1.97 2.24
CA PRO A 253 -22.26 2.26 2.37
C PRO A 253 -21.90 3.75 2.31
N GLU A 254 -22.67 4.57 1.60
CA GLU A 254 -22.42 6.00 1.47
C GLU A 254 -22.72 6.75 2.76
N GLU A 255 -23.87 6.47 3.38
CA GLU A 255 -24.23 7.03 4.67
C GLU A 255 -23.28 6.53 5.77
N PHE A 256 -22.87 5.25 5.73
CA PHE A 256 -21.86 4.71 6.65
C PHE A 256 -20.56 5.50 6.61
N ASN A 257 -20.05 5.78 5.40
CA ASN A 257 -18.84 6.58 5.22
C ASN A 257 -19.02 8.02 5.73
N ASN A 258 -20.20 8.62 5.49
CA ASN A 258 -20.47 9.98 5.94
C ASN A 258 -20.43 10.11 7.48
N TYR A 259 -21.12 9.23 8.21
CA TYR A 259 -21.07 9.25 9.69
C TYR A 259 -19.66 8.93 10.22
N THR A 260 -18.96 7.99 9.59
CA THR A 260 -17.60 7.59 10.00
C THR A 260 -16.63 8.76 9.84
N ASN A 261 -16.61 9.40 8.66
CA ASN A 261 -15.72 10.51 8.37
C ASN A 261 -15.97 11.69 9.30
N ASN A 262 -17.24 12.09 9.47
CA ASN A 262 -17.57 13.21 10.34
C ASN A 262 -17.28 12.92 11.83
N TYR A 263 -17.48 11.68 12.28
CA TYR A 263 -17.08 11.26 13.62
C TYR A 263 -15.57 11.43 13.82
N PHE A 264 -14.75 11.01 12.85
CA PHE A 264 -13.31 11.21 12.90
C PHE A 264 -12.93 12.69 12.88
N GLU A 265 -13.59 13.52 12.06
CA GLU A 265 -13.37 14.96 12.04
C GLU A 265 -13.64 15.63 13.40
N ILE A 266 -14.69 15.20 14.12
CA ILE A 266 -15.03 15.71 15.45
C ILE A 266 -13.99 15.24 16.48
N ASN A 267 -13.57 13.98 16.41
CA ASN A 267 -12.53 13.48 17.31
C ASN A 267 -11.17 14.16 17.09
N ASP A 268 -10.88 14.62 15.87
CA ASP A 268 -9.64 15.31 15.51
C ASP A 268 -9.66 16.81 15.83
N LEU A 269 -10.72 17.32 16.48
CA LEU A 269 -10.81 18.72 16.92
C LEU A 269 -9.63 19.15 17.81
N GLU A 270 -9.00 18.23 18.54
CA GLU A 270 -7.83 18.54 19.39
C GLU A 270 -6.59 18.87 18.56
N THR A 271 -6.39 18.14 17.47
CA THR A 271 -5.27 18.32 16.54
C THR A 271 -5.53 19.49 15.59
N ASN A 272 -6.77 19.58 15.09
CA ASN A 272 -7.18 20.53 14.07
C ASN A 272 -8.63 20.98 14.28
N ASN A 273 -8.82 22.19 14.83
CA ASN A 273 -10.16 22.80 14.99
C ASN A 273 -10.45 23.89 13.94
N SER A 274 -9.77 23.86 12.78
CA SER A 274 -9.85 24.94 11.79
C SER A 274 -11.25 25.11 11.22
N ASN A 275 -11.96 24.02 10.93
CA ASN A 275 -13.32 24.08 10.38
C ASN A 275 -14.32 24.56 11.45
N PHE A 276 -14.16 24.09 12.69
CA PHE A 276 -14.94 24.53 13.84
C PHE A 276 -14.79 26.04 14.09
N SER A 277 -13.56 26.52 14.25
CA SER A 277 -13.28 27.92 14.57
C SER A 277 -13.67 28.87 13.44
N LYS A 278 -13.54 28.45 12.18
CA LYS A 278 -13.96 29.25 11.00
C LYS A 278 -15.48 29.37 10.96
N GLU A 279 -16.22 28.26 11.06
CA GLU A 279 -17.68 28.30 11.11
C GLU A 279 -18.14 29.16 12.30
N LEU A 280 -17.58 28.93 13.49
CA LEU A 280 -17.97 29.68 14.69
C LEU A 280 -17.76 31.18 14.54
N SER A 281 -16.66 31.62 13.91
CA SER A 281 -16.39 33.04 13.66
C SER A 281 -17.43 33.74 12.79
N THR A 282 -18.23 32.99 12.03
CA THR A 282 -19.35 33.54 11.25
C THR A 282 -20.67 33.58 12.02
N LEU A 283 -20.80 32.77 13.08
CA LEU A 283 -22.03 32.63 13.86
C LEU A 283 -22.11 33.61 15.03
N VAL A 284 -20.97 33.99 15.61
CA VAL A 284 -20.90 34.73 16.88
C VAL A 284 -20.36 36.15 16.76
N VAL A 285 -20.65 36.84 15.66
CA VAL A 285 -20.21 38.23 15.42
C VAL A 285 -21.14 39.23 16.10
#